data_AF-A0A1B1Q193-F1
#
_entry.id   AF-A0A1B1Q193-F1
#
_cell.length_a   1.000
_cell.length_b   1.000
_cell.length_c   1.000
_cell.angle_alpha   90.00
_cell.angle_beta   90.00
_cell.angle_gamma   90.00
#
_symmetry.space_group_name_H-M   'P 1'
#
loop_
_entity.id
_entity.type
_entity.pdbx_description
1 polymer ?
#
loop_
_entity_poly.entity_id
_entity_poly.type
_entity_poly.pdbx_seq_one_letter_code
_entity_poly.pdbx_strand_id
1 'polypeptide(L)'
;MYLVSAKNVKTLITVEGFEVLANLPEKILQTYRGVNVVNKLFDEAIDTELSLLDKKVDLVYIDGQYEKAAVIHYFNRVLPFLKRGAVVLFDDISWSYDMRDAWKEVSRRLEFSDAMDLGEIGVCIVKQGAVNDNIEPKYWDLQPILGRARIGDPHGWKK
;
A
#
# COMPACT_ATOMS: atom_id res chain seq x y z
N MET A 1 -10.01 3.96 10.51
CA MET A 1 -10.96 5.10 10.57
C MET A 1 -10.44 6.36 9.86
N TYR A 2 -9.14 6.67 9.92
CA TYR A 2 -8.58 7.91 9.38
C TYR A 2 -8.79 8.15 7.88
N LEU A 3 -8.71 7.10 7.04
CA LEU A 3 -8.92 7.28 5.59
C LEU A 3 -10.37 7.63 5.26
N VAL A 4 -11.36 6.92 5.82
CA VAL A 4 -12.78 7.14 5.50
C VAL A 4 -13.33 8.46 6.05
N SER A 5 -12.72 9.02 7.11
CA SER A 5 -13.15 10.32 7.65
C SER A 5 -12.75 11.51 6.77
N ALA A 6 -11.86 11.31 5.80
CA ALA A 6 -11.50 12.36 4.85
C ALA A 6 -12.66 12.68 3.89
N LYS A 7 -13.03 13.97 3.79
CA LYS A 7 -14.20 14.45 3.00
C LYS A 7 -14.22 13.99 1.53
N ASN A 8 -13.03 13.76 0.96
CA ASN A 8 -12.84 13.40 -0.43
C ASN A 8 -12.85 11.88 -0.67
N VAL A 9 -12.81 11.05 0.37
CA VAL A 9 -12.97 9.60 0.24
C VAL A 9 -14.44 9.30 0.06
N LYS A 10 -14.80 8.81 -1.12
CA LYS A 10 -16.17 8.39 -1.47
C LYS A 10 -16.38 6.90 -1.33
N THR A 11 -15.33 6.14 -1.59
CA THR A 11 -15.32 4.69 -1.51
C THR A 11 -14.05 4.25 -0.80
N LEU A 12 -14.19 3.35 0.18
CA LEU A 12 -13.09 2.65 0.83
C LEU A 12 -13.37 1.15 0.72
N ILE A 13 -12.41 0.41 0.18
CA ILE A 13 -12.39 -1.05 0.26
C ILE A 13 -11.28 -1.41 1.24
N THR A 14 -11.62 -2.19 2.26
CA THR A 14 -10.64 -2.73 3.22
C THR A 14 -10.74 -4.24 3.20
N VAL A 15 -9.60 -4.92 3.20
CA VAL A 15 -9.51 -6.38 3.05
C VAL A 15 -8.87 -6.97 4.29
N GLU A 16 -9.50 -8.01 4.84
CA GLU A 16 -8.99 -8.74 6.00
C GLU A 16 -9.27 -10.24 5.81
N GLY A 17 -8.26 -11.10 5.96
CA GLY A 17 -8.41 -12.55 5.77
C GLY A 17 -9.05 -13.25 6.97
N PHE A 18 -8.85 -12.73 8.18
CA PHE A 18 -9.35 -13.35 9.40
C PHE A 18 -10.73 -12.80 9.78
N GLU A 19 -11.75 -13.65 9.73
CA GLU A 19 -13.16 -13.28 9.95
C GLU A 19 -13.39 -12.47 11.23
N VAL A 20 -12.75 -12.86 12.34
CA VAL A 20 -12.89 -12.16 13.63
C VAL A 20 -12.40 -10.71 13.53
N LEU A 21 -11.30 -10.47 12.82
CA LEU A 21 -10.77 -9.12 12.60
C LEU A 21 -11.62 -8.35 11.60
N ALA A 22 -12.17 -9.01 10.58
CA ALA A 22 -13.05 -8.38 9.60
C ALA A 22 -14.37 -7.88 10.24
N ASN A 23 -14.87 -8.59 11.26
CA ASN A 23 -16.11 -8.24 11.95
C ASN A 23 -15.92 -7.15 13.03
N LEU A 24 -14.70 -6.91 13.50
CA LEU A 24 -14.43 -5.95 14.59
C LEU A 24 -14.78 -4.49 14.23
N PRO A 25 -14.48 -3.97 13.02
CA PRO A 25 -14.76 -2.59 12.66
C PRO A 25 -16.22 -2.34 12.31
N GLU A 26 -17.08 -3.37 12.23
CA GLU A 26 -18.45 -3.27 11.69
C GLU A 26 -19.23 -2.11 12.32
N LYS A 27 -19.30 -2.04 13.65
CA LYS A 27 -20.06 -1.00 14.36
C LYS A 27 -19.57 0.43 14.05
N ILE A 28 -18.29 0.59 13.74
CA ILE A 28 -17.68 1.89 13.46
C ILE A 28 -17.85 2.21 11.97
N LEU A 29 -17.49 1.29 11.08
CA LEU A 29 -17.48 1.49 9.64
C LEU A 29 -18.90 1.55 9.05
N GLN A 30 -19.90 0.90 9.67
CA GLN A 30 -21.31 1.01 9.29
C GLN A 30 -21.85 2.45 9.35
N THR A 31 -21.23 3.33 10.13
CA THR A 31 -21.65 4.75 10.20
C THR A 31 -21.19 5.57 8.99
N TYR A 32 -20.21 5.06 8.23
CA TYR A 32 -19.69 5.71 7.04
C TYR A 32 -20.32 5.13 5.77
N ARG A 33 -20.73 6.01 4.86
CA ARG A 33 -21.19 5.60 3.53
C ARG A 33 -20.00 5.25 2.65
N GLY A 34 -20.17 4.25 1.79
CA GLY A 34 -19.16 3.88 0.79
C GLY A 34 -18.00 3.05 1.34
N VAL A 35 -18.16 2.41 2.50
CA VAL A 35 -17.16 1.45 3.01
C VAL A 35 -17.59 0.03 2.65
N ASN A 36 -16.68 -0.73 2.06
CA ASN A 36 -16.80 -2.16 1.82
C ASN A 36 -15.72 -2.89 2.61
N VAL A 37 -16.13 -3.75 3.55
CA VAL A 37 -15.24 -4.62 4.31
C VAL A 37 -15.28 -5.99 3.67
N VAL A 38 -14.13 -6.45 3.17
CA VAL A 38 -14.01 -7.68 2.39
C VAL A 38 -13.26 -8.71 3.23
N ASN A 39 -13.97 -9.76 3.64
CA ASN A 39 -13.35 -10.87 4.35
C ASN A 39 -12.83 -11.94 3.37
N LYS A 40 -11.63 -11.72 2.83
CA LYS A 40 -10.96 -12.61 1.86
C LYS A 40 -9.45 -12.51 2.02
N LEU A 41 -8.73 -13.50 1.49
CA LEU A 41 -7.28 -13.36 1.29
C LEU A 41 -7.00 -12.24 0.27
N PHE A 42 -5.83 -11.60 0.40
CA PHE A 42 -5.48 -10.45 -0.45
C PHE A 42 -5.56 -10.76 -1.95
N ASP A 43 -5.08 -11.92 -2.39
CA ASP A 43 -5.13 -12.29 -3.81
C ASP A 43 -6.55 -12.41 -4.34
N GLU A 44 -7.41 -13.08 -3.58
CA GLU A 44 -8.82 -13.26 -3.95
C GLU A 44 -9.55 -11.91 -3.94
N ALA A 45 -9.30 -11.07 -2.94
CA ALA A 45 -9.88 -9.73 -2.87
C ALA A 45 -9.41 -8.85 -4.04
N ILE A 46 -8.13 -8.90 -4.40
CA ILE A 46 -7.62 -8.17 -5.57
C ILE A 46 -8.33 -8.64 -6.85
N ASP A 47 -8.43 -9.95 -7.07
CA ASP A 47 -9.04 -10.51 -8.28
C ASP A 47 -10.54 -10.21 -8.36
N THR A 48 -11.24 -10.25 -7.23
CA THR A 48 -12.71 -10.13 -7.21
C THR A 48 -13.20 -8.71 -6.98
N GLU A 49 -12.52 -7.89 -6.19
CA GLU A 49 -13.01 -6.56 -5.82
C GLU A 49 -12.48 -5.48 -6.78
N LEU A 50 -11.20 -5.54 -7.19
CA LEU A 50 -10.64 -4.51 -8.08
C LEU A 50 -11.12 -4.66 -9.52
N SER A 51 -11.45 -5.88 -9.95
CA SER A 51 -12.00 -6.14 -11.28
C SER A 51 -13.43 -5.62 -11.46
N LEU A 52 -14.18 -5.47 -10.36
CA LEU A 52 -15.54 -4.93 -10.35
C LEU A 52 -15.59 -3.40 -10.29
N LEU A 53 -14.44 -2.73 -10.17
CA LEU A 53 -14.41 -1.28 -10.09
C LEU A 53 -14.64 -0.63 -11.46
N ASP A 54 -15.67 0.20 -11.55
CA ASP A 54 -15.90 1.08 -12.71
C ASP A 54 -14.81 2.16 -12.87
N LYS A 55 -14.05 2.43 -11.81
CA LYS A 55 -13.04 3.48 -11.75
C LYS A 55 -11.72 2.94 -11.23
N LYS A 56 -10.62 3.46 -11.77
CA LYS A 56 -9.27 3.19 -11.25
C LYS A 56 -9.10 3.72 -9.82
N VAL A 57 -8.21 3.08 -9.08
CA VAL A 57 -7.93 3.37 -7.67
C VAL A 57 -7.02 4.59 -7.54
N ASP A 58 -7.42 5.55 -6.69
CA ASP A 58 -6.65 6.78 -6.44
C ASP A 58 -5.59 6.60 -5.32
N LEU A 59 -5.80 5.65 -4.39
CA LEU A 59 -4.89 5.35 -3.29
C LEU A 59 -4.93 3.86 -2.92
N VAL A 60 -3.76 3.24 -2.75
CA VAL A 60 -3.61 1.89 -2.19
C VAL A 60 -2.69 1.95 -0.98
N TYR A 61 -3.02 1.19 0.07
CA TYR A 61 -2.18 0.99 1.24
C TYR A 61 -1.91 -0.51 1.41
N ILE A 62 -0.65 -0.91 1.31
CA ILE A 62 -0.18 -2.28 1.45
C ILE A 62 0.38 -2.44 2.86
N ASP A 63 -0.37 -3.16 3.71
CA ASP A 63 -0.13 -3.34 5.16
C ASP A 63 -0.46 -4.80 5.60
N GLY A 64 -0.31 -5.76 4.68
CA GLY A 64 -0.88 -7.10 4.87
C GLY A 64 0.11 -8.19 5.29
N GLN A 65 1.35 -8.09 4.83
CA GLN A 65 2.39 -9.12 4.95
C GLN A 65 3.77 -8.47 4.88
N TYR A 66 4.67 -8.86 5.79
CA TYR A 66 5.97 -8.19 5.98
C TYR A 66 7.13 -8.88 5.25
N GLU A 67 6.83 -9.58 4.16
CA GLU A 67 7.82 -10.23 3.29
C GLU A 67 8.00 -9.45 1.99
N LYS A 68 9.25 -9.31 1.56
CA LYS A 68 9.61 -8.71 0.28
C LYS A 68 8.81 -9.28 -0.89
N ALA A 69 8.73 -10.61 -0.98
CA ALA A 69 8.02 -11.28 -2.05
C ALA A 69 6.53 -10.92 -2.08
N ALA A 70 5.89 -10.83 -0.90
CA ALA A 70 4.48 -10.47 -0.78
C ALA A 70 4.23 -9.01 -1.19
N VAL A 71 5.05 -8.08 -0.69
CA VAL A 71 4.95 -6.66 -1.05
C VAL A 71 5.07 -6.44 -2.56
N ILE A 72 6.07 -7.05 -3.20
CA ILE A 72 6.28 -6.95 -4.65
C ILE A 72 5.12 -7.58 -5.41
N HIS A 73 4.67 -8.76 -4.97
CA HIS A 73 3.53 -9.47 -5.55
C HIS A 73 2.25 -8.62 -5.51
N TYR A 74 1.86 -8.12 -4.34
CA TYR A 74 0.67 -7.29 -4.19
C TYR A 74 0.78 -5.99 -4.97
N PHE A 75 1.93 -5.32 -4.95
CA PHE A 75 2.13 -4.12 -5.76
C PHE A 75 1.92 -4.40 -7.26
N ASN A 76 2.55 -5.45 -7.81
CA ASN A 76 2.39 -5.82 -9.21
C ASN A 76 0.94 -6.14 -9.57
N ARG A 77 0.18 -6.71 -8.63
CA ARG A 77 -1.21 -7.12 -8.82
C ARG A 77 -2.18 -5.94 -8.76
N VAL A 78 -1.94 -4.94 -7.91
CA VAL A 78 -2.77 -3.73 -7.85
C VAL A 78 -2.43 -2.71 -8.95
N LEU A 79 -1.19 -2.71 -9.43
CA LEU A 79 -0.67 -1.73 -10.41
C LEU A 79 -1.58 -1.51 -11.63
N PRO A 80 -2.16 -2.54 -12.29
CA PRO A 80 -3.05 -2.34 -13.43
C PRO A 80 -4.33 -1.57 -13.09
N PHE A 81 -4.74 -1.55 -11.81
CA PHE A 81 -5.95 -0.90 -11.33
C PHE A 81 -5.70 0.52 -10.82
N LEU A 82 -4.43 0.93 -10.70
CA LEU A 82 -4.07 2.27 -10.24
C LEU A 82 -4.36 3.31 -11.31
N LYS A 83 -4.85 4.46 -10.85
CA LYS A 83 -4.96 5.65 -11.67
C LYS A 83 -3.60 6.31 -11.83
N ARG A 84 -3.40 7.05 -12.92
CA ARG A 84 -2.28 7.99 -13.04
C ARG A 84 -2.35 9.04 -11.93
N GLY A 85 -1.21 9.32 -11.29
CA GLY A 85 -1.16 10.18 -10.10
C GLY A 85 -1.70 9.54 -8.82
N ALA A 86 -2.05 8.25 -8.84
CA ALA A 86 -2.43 7.53 -7.63
C ALA A 86 -1.27 7.46 -6.64
N VAL A 87 -1.60 7.34 -5.36
CA VAL A 87 -0.63 7.17 -4.28
C VAL A 87 -0.60 5.72 -3.83
N VAL A 88 0.59 5.15 -3.68
CA VAL A 88 0.80 3.83 -3.08
C VAL A 88 1.56 4.00 -1.79
N LEU A 89 0.99 3.52 -0.70
CA LEU A 89 1.59 3.48 0.62
C LEU A 89 2.05 2.06 0.92
N PHE A 90 3.27 1.94 1.42
CA PHE A 90 3.86 0.69 1.89
C PHE A 90 4.11 0.85 3.38
N ASP A 91 3.45 0.04 4.20
CA ASP A 91 3.70 0.05 5.64
C ASP A 91 4.97 -0.70 6.01
N ASP A 92 5.44 -0.44 7.23
CA ASP A 92 6.46 -1.25 7.91
C ASP A 92 7.72 -1.48 7.06
N ILE A 93 8.13 -0.48 6.28
CA ILE A 93 9.27 -0.62 5.38
C ILE A 93 10.56 -0.88 6.15
N SER A 94 10.65 -0.46 7.41
CA SER A 94 11.79 -0.69 8.31
C SER A 94 11.63 -1.86 9.27
N TRP A 95 10.55 -2.65 9.16
CA TRP A 95 10.28 -3.79 10.05
C TRP A 95 11.39 -4.85 10.09
N SER A 96 12.02 -5.11 8.94
CA SER A 96 13.12 -6.06 8.82
C SER A 96 14.06 -5.69 7.67
N TYR A 97 15.22 -6.35 7.60
CA TYR A 97 16.11 -6.22 6.43
C TYR A 97 15.41 -6.63 5.13
N ASP A 98 14.55 -7.65 5.18
CA ASP A 98 13.78 -8.11 4.02
C ASP A 98 12.80 -7.03 3.54
N MET A 99 12.11 -6.35 4.48
CA MET A 99 11.22 -5.23 4.15
C MET A 99 11.98 -4.01 3.64
N ARG A 100 13.17 -3.70 4.19
CA ARG A 100 14.02 -2.65 3.63
C ARG A 100 14.47 -2.98 2.22
N ASP A 101 14.75 -4.25 1.92
CA ASP A 101 15.09 -4.69 0.57
C ASP A 101 13.88 -4.68 -0.36
N ALA A 102 12.67 -4.94 0.16
CA ALA A 102 11.42 -4.71 -0.57
C ALA A 102 11.27 -3.23 -0.93
N TRP A 103 11.45 -2.33 0.04
CA TRP A 103 11.39 -0.89 -0.16
C TRP A 103 12.41 -0.39 -1.17
N LYS A 104 13.67 -0.81 -1.08
CA LYS A 104 14.71 -0.47 -2.08
C LYS A 104 14.31 -0.88 -3.50
N GLU A 105 13.58 -1.97 -3.65
CA GLU A 105 13.12 -2.44 -4.96
C GLU A 105 11.88 -1.67 -5.44
N VAL A 106 10.83 -1.57 -4.62
CA VAL A 106 9.59 -0.90 -5.03
C VAL A 106 9.76 0.61 -5.21
N SER A 107 10.63 1.25 -4.42
CA SER A 107 10.92 2.68 -4.54
C SER A 107 11.66 3.06 -5.81
N ARG A 108 12.18 2.10 -6.60
CA ARG A 108 12.85 2.33 -7.89
C ARG A 108 11.98 1.96 -9.09
N ARG A 109 10.73 1.56 -8.87
CA ARG A 109 9.82 1.14 -9.92
C ARG A 109 9.54 2.28 -10.89
N LEU A 110 9.74 2.02 -12.18
CA LEU A 110 9.64 3.03 -13.25
C LEU A 110 8.21 3.54 -13.43
N GLU A 111 7.23 2.86 -12.85
CA GLU A 111 5.84 3.27 -12.79
C GLU A 111 5.61 4.49 -11.87
N PHE A 112 6.56 4.80 -10.99
CA PHE A 112 6.50 5.92 -10.06
C PHE A 112 7.27 7.15 -10.55
N SER A 113 6.73 8.35 -10.28
CA SER A 113 7.46 9.62 -10.46
C SER A 113 8.30 9.98 -9.25
N ASP A 114 7.81 9.65 -8.07
CA ASP A 114 8.38 10.01 -6.77
C ASP A 114 8.26 8.81 -5.82
N ALA A 115 9.30 8.60 -5.03
CA ALA A 115 9.32 7.67 -3.92
C ALA A 115 9.88 8.39 -2.69
N MET A 116 9.14 8.36 -1.59
CA MET A 116 9.47 9.08 -0.36
C MET A 116 9.58 8.07 0.77
N ASP A 117 10.71 8.13 1.48
CA ASP A 117 11.01 7.29 2.64
C ASP A 117 10.80 8.13 3.90
N LEU A 118 9.75 7.79 4.66
CA LEU A 118 9.39 8.45 5.90
C LEU A 118 9.94 7.71 7.13
N GLY A 119 10.82 6.73 6.93
CA GLY A 119 11.36 5.86 7.98
C GLY A 119 10.57 4.56 8.06
N GLU A 120 9.37 4.61 8.64
CA GLU A 120 8.52 3.41 8.81
C GLU A 120 7.56 3.19 7.64
N ILE A 121 7.22 4.26 6.90
CA ILE A 121 6.27 4.23 5.79
C ILE A 121 6.97 4.67 4.50
N GLY A 122 6.73 3.94 3.42
CA GLY A 122 7.08 4.33 2.06
C GLY A 122 5.89 4.93 1.31
N VAL A 123 6.10 6.05 0.63
CA VAL A 123 5.05 6.71 -0.19
C VAL A 123 5.53 6.82 -1.63
N CYS A 124 4.76 6.30 -2.58
CA CYS A 124 5.07 6.42 -4.01
C CYS A 124 3.91 7.08 -4.78
N ILE A 125 4.24 7.88 -5.79
CA ILE A 125 3.26 8.53 -6.67
C ILE A 125 3.37 7.94 -8.09
N VAL A 126 2.27 7.44 -8.64
CA VAL A 126 2.21 6.87 -10.00
C VAL A 126 2.38 7.98 -11.05
N LYS A 127 3.22 7.77 -12.07
CA LYS A 127 3.47 8.75 -13.15
C LYS A 127 2.16 9.21 -13.82
N GLN A 128 2.10 10.49 -14.15
CA GLN A 128 1.00 11.05 -14.97
C GLN A 128 1.21 10.86 -16.49
N GLY A 129 2.47 10.79 -16.94
CA GLY A 129 2.85 10.61 -18.35
C GLY A 129 2.85 9.15 -18.80
N ALA A 130 3.23 8.91 -20.06
CA ALA A 130 3.54 7.56 -20.53
C ALA A 130 4.81 7.03 -19.83
N VAL A 131 4.91 5.70 -19.65
CA VAL A 131 6.07 5.00 -19.04
C VAL A 131 7.30 5.01 -19.98
N ASN A 132 7.39 5.96 -20.91
CA ASN A 132 8.34 5.90 -22.04
C ASN A 132 9.73 6.44 -21.74
N ASP A 133 10.00 6.85 -20.49
CA ASP A 133 11.33 7.23 -20.08
C ASP A 133 11.79 6.27 -18.98
N ASN A 134 12.93 5.60 -19.21
CA ASN A 134 13.68 4.78 -18.24
C ASN A 134 14.27 5.65 -17.10
N ILE A 135 13.52 6.64 -16.65
CA ILE A 135 13.85 7.55 -15.58
C ILE A 135 13.30 6.92 -14.30
N GLU A 136 14.21 6.57 -13.41
CA GLU A 136 13.89 6.18 -12.04
C GLU A 136 13.11 7.30 -11.32
N PRO A 137 12.19 6.94 -10.40
CA PRO A 137 11.50 7.93 -9.59
C PRO A 137 12.48 8.79 -8.80
N LYS A 138 12.09 10.05 -8.56
CA LYS A 138 12.80 10.90 -7.64
C LYS A 138 12.69 10.33 -6.23
N TYR A 139 13.83 10.00 -5.63
CA TYR A 139 13.88 9.50 -4.26
C TYR A 139 14.02 10.64 -3.26
N TRP A 140 13.19 10.61 -2.22
CA TRP A 140 13.19 11.59 -1.14
C TRP A 140 13.39 10.88 0.20
N ASP A 141 14.56 11.09 0.81
CA ASP A 141 14.80 10.67 2.19
C ASP A 141 14.32 11.75 3.16
N LEU A 142 13.21 11.49 3.84
CA LEU A 142 12.60 12.41 4.81
C LEU A 142 12.94 12.04 6.26
N GLN A 143 13.66 10.94 6.49
CA GLN A 143 14.07 10.51 7.82
C GLN A 143 14.90 11.54 8.60
N PRO A 144 15.75 12.39 7.98
CA PRO A 144 16.43 13.45 8.72
C PRO A 144 15.49 14.46 9.37
N ILE A 145 14.26 14.59 8.86
CA ILE A 145 13.24 15.53 9.37
C ILE A 145 12.28 14.81 10.31
N LEU A 146 11.87 13.59 9.95
CA LEU A 146 10.84 12.83 10.65
C LEU A 146 11.39 11.94 11.78
N GLY A 147 12.71 11.72 11.81
CA GLY A 147 13.37 10.75 12.66
C GLY A 147 13.84 9.53 11.87
N ARG A 148 15.06 9.05 12.16
CA ARG A 148 15.61 7.85 11.52
C ARG A 148 14.99 6.60 12.11
N ALA A 149 14.29 5.84 11.28
CA ALA A 149 13.78 4.52 11.64
C ALA A 149 14.94 3.56 11.88
N ARG A 150 14.76 2.64 12.83
CA ARG A 150 15.70 1.54 13.07
C ARG A 150 15.18 0.32 12.35
N ILE A 151 16.06 -0.37 11.65
CA ILE A 151 15.70 -1.64 11.01
C ILE A 151 15.46 -2.66 12.13
N GLY A 152 14.26 -3.24 12.15
CA GLY A 152 13.88 -4.26 13.11
C GLY A 152 14.55 -5.62 12.84
N ASP A 153 14.52 -6.47 13.87
CA ASP A 153 14.91 -7.88 13.82
C ASP A 153 13.86 -8.73 14.55
N PRO A 154 12.66 -8.87 13.98
CA PRO A 154 11.54 -9.54 14.62
C PRO A 154 11.85 -11.03 14.78
N HIS A 155 11.80 -11.51 16.03
CA HIS A 155 12.12 -12.90 16.36
C HIS A 155 11.15 -13.87 15.69
N GLY A 156 11.68 -14.87 14.98
CA GLY A 156 10.89 -15.89 14.28
C GLY A 156 10.49 -15.53 12.85
N TRP A 157 10.90 -14.37 12.35
CA TRP A 157 10.65 -13.92 10.99
C TRP A 157 11.70 -14.50 10.03
N LYS A 158 11.29 -15.53 9.25
CA LYS A 158 12.14 -16.39 8.38
C LYS A 158 13.23 -17.18 9.14
N LYS A 159 12.91 -18.42 9.50
CA LYS A 159 13.94 -19.47 9.68
C LYS A 159 14.27 -20.11 8.34
#